data_AF-A0A9W8LXK3-F1
#
_entry.id   AF-A0A9W8LXK3-F1
#
_cell.length_a   1.000
_cell.length_b   1.000
_cell.length_c   1.000
_cell.angle_alpha   90.00
_cell.angle_beta   90.00
_cell.angle_gamma   90.00
#
_symmetry.space_group_name_H-M   'P 1'
#
loop_
_entity.id
_entity.type
_entity.pdbx_description
1 polymer ?
#
loop_
_entity_poly.entity_id
_entity_poly.type
_entity_poly.pdbx_seq_one_letter_code
_entity_poly.pdbx_strand_id
1 'polypeptide(L)'
;MSSTASGDITKWHSKDGQFHRQVSSFRDFVEAKPDARFPAEANRYHLYVSYACPWAHRTLIVRKLKGLESIIGVSVVHYLLGPNGWEFASPDDVPGATLDDVNGAKYIRELYFKANPNYSARFTVPVLWDKKQHTIVSNESSEIIRMLNTEFDEFVEPEYRGITFYPEELREKIDEINGWIYDTVNNGVYKAGFASAQDAYETNCRGVFASLDRIESILAENEFLLGSRLTEADLRLFTTILRFDPVYHGHFKCNIKQISTGYPNILRWTREIYQLPGIKETVNMEHIKKHYYMSHTQINPLQIVPVSNGPDLDKPIVKPASRPY
;
A
#
# COMPACT_ATOMS: atom_id res chain seq x y z
N MET A 1 36.92 -6.01 0.46
CA MET A 1 36.27 -6.02 1.79
C MET A 1 36.04 -4.58 2.20
N SER A 2 34.79 -4.13 2.17
CA SER A 2 34.31 -3.01 2.98
C SER A 2 32.86 -3.35 3.30
N SER A 3 32.68 -4.08 4.40
CA SER A 3 31.40 -4.18 5.09
C SER A 3 31.26 -2.94 5.99
N THR A 4 30.03 -2.75 6.50
CA THR A 4 29.55 -1.70 7.42
C THR A 4 28.85 -0.54 6.69
N ALA A 5 27.53 -0.37 6.73
CA ALA A 5 26.51 -0.97 7.58
C ALA A 5 25.16 -0.99 6.84
N SER A 6 24.74 -2.14 6.33
CA SER A 6 23.30 -2.39 6.16
C SER A 6 22.78 -2.79 7.54
N GLY A 7 22.14 -1.86 8.25
CA GLY A 7 21.39 -2.22 9.46
C GLY A 7 20.47 -3.40 9.15
N ASP A 8 20.27 -4.27 10.13
CA ASP A 8 19.36 -5.41 10.00
C ASP A 8 17.99 -4.91 9.48
N ILE A 9 17.68 -5.24 8.22
CA ILE A 9 16.48 -4.76 7.54
C ILE A 9 15.21 -5.34 8.16
N THR A 10 15.36 -6.39 8.99
CA THR A 10 14.30 -7.01 9.77
C THR A 10 14.18 -6.43 11.18
N LYS A 11 15.01 -5.44 11.54
CA LYS A 11 14.85 -4.67 12.78
C LYS A 11 13.88 -3.52 12.57
N TRP A 12 12.73 -3.62 13.21
CA TRP A 12 11.62 -2.67 13.01
C TRP A 12 11.50 -1.59 14.09
N HIS A 13 11.94 -1.82 15.33
CA HIS A 13 11.84 -0.84 16.43
C HIS A 13 13.17 -0.11 16.73
N SER A 14 13.05 1.07 17.34
CA SER A 14 14.15 1.90 17.84
C SER A 14 14.45 1.64 19.32
N LYS A 15 15.52 2.25 19.85
CA LYS A 15 15.97 2.02 21.25
C LYS A 15 14.95 2.44 22.31
N ASP A 16 14.07 3.37 21.98
CA ASP A 16 12.95 3.86 22.81
C ASP A 16 11.73 2.91 22.78
N GLY A 17 11.84 1.79 22.07
CA GLY A 17 10.79 0.80 21.92
C GLY A 17 9.71 1.16 20.90
N GLN A 18 9.83 2.31 20.22
CA GLN A 18 8.88 2.77 19.21
C GLN A 18 9.29 2.36 17.79
N PHE A 19 8.29 2.29 16.90
CA PHE A 19 8.50 2.15 15.47
C PHE A 19 8.60 3.53 14.80
N HIS A 20 9.80 3.87 14.32
CA HIS A 20 10.02 5.07 13.50
C HIS A 20 10.12 4.67 12.03
N ARG A 21 9.13 5.09 11.22
CA ARG A 21 9.14 4.81 9.79
C ARG A 21 10.21 5.65 9.11
N GLN A 22 11.07 5.00 8.32
CA GLN A 22 12.02 5.71 7.47
C GLN A 22 11.29 6.49 6.36
N VAL A 23 11.73 7.71 6.09
CA VAL A 23 11.27 8.53 4.97
C VAL A 23 11.79 7.97 3.63
N SER A 24 10.95 8.02 2.60
CA SER A 24 11.27 7.62 1.22
C SER A 24 12.33 8.54 0.61
N SER A 25 13.26 7.98 -0.18
CA SER A 25 14.45 8.69 -0.67
C SER A 25 14.37 9.16 -2.13
N PHE A 26 13.64 8.44 -2.98
CA PHE A 26 13.41 8.84 -4.37
C PHE A 26 12.05 9.52 -4.45
N ARG A 27 12.06 10.80 -4.83
CA ARG A 27 10.93 11.74 -4.73
C ARG A 27 10.75 12.58 -6.00
N ASP A 28 11.30 12.13 -7.12
CA ASP A 28 11.05 12.76 -8.41
C ASP A 28 9.61 12.47 -8.87
N PHE A 29 9.10 13.27 -9.81
CA PHE A 29 7.75 13.16 -10.34
C PHE A 29 7.75 12.86 -11.83
N VAL A 30 6.80 12.03 -12.26
CA VAL A 30 6.36 12.05 -13.65
C VAL A 30 5.51 13.30 -13.86
N GLU A 31 5.70 13.99 -14.99
CA GLU A 31 4.91 15.18 -15.34
C GLU A 31 4.42 15.10 -16.79
N ALA A 32 3.19 15.52 -17.06
CA ALA A 32 2.62 15.67 -18.40
C ALA A 32 3.17 16.92 -19.13
N LYS A 33 4.51 17.05 -19.16
CA LYS A 33 5.23 18.12 -19.85
C LYS A 33 6.33 17.50 -20.73
N PRO A 34 6.44 17.88 -22.01
CA PRO A 34 7.43 17.29 -22.92
C PRO A 34 8.89 17.44 -22.48
N ASP A 35 9.21 18.48 -21.72
CA ASP A 35 10.55 18.84 -21.26
C ASP A 35 10.85 18.39 -19.81
N ALA A 36 9.90 17.72 -19.15
CA ALA A 36 10.13 17.16 -17.83
C ALA A 36 11.28 16.15 -17.84
N ARG A 37 11.95 15.98 -16.70
CA ARG A 37 12.97 14.93 -16.53
C ARG A 37 12.36 13.53 -16.73
N PHE A 38 11.14 13.35 -16.23
CA PHE A 38 10.33 12.15 -16.39
C PHE A 38 8.98 12.54 -17.03
N PRO A 39 8.90 12.71 -18.36
CA PRO A 39 7.66 13.03 -19.04
C PRO A 39 6.68 11.84 -19.02
N ALA A 40 5.39 12.09 -18.91
CA ALA A 40 4.38 11.04 -19.05
C ALA A 40 4.46 10.42 -20.45
N GLU A 41 4.69 9.11 -20.51
CA GLU A 41 4.85 8.36 -21.76
C GLU A 41 4.33 6.94 -21.59
N ALA A 42 3.51 6.48 -22.54
CA ALA A 42 3.06 5.09 -22.56
C ALA A 42 4.23 4.11 -22.68
N ASN A 43 4.16 3.01 -21.93
CA ASN A 43 5.14 1.93 -21.95
C ASN A 43 6.56 2.32 -21.49
N ARG A 44 6.78 3.51 -20.92
CA ARG A 44 8.09 3.92 -20.35
C ARG A 44 8.29 3.45 -18.91
N TYR A 45 7.25 3.49 -18.10
CA TYR A 45 7.34 3.27 -16.66
C TYR A 45 6.95 1.84 -16.26
N HIS A 46 7.47 1.40 -15.12
CA HIS A 46 7.18 0.08 -14.55
C HIS A 46 7.02 0.18 -13.04
N LEU A 47 6.06 -0.55 -12.48
CA LEU A 47 5.81 -0.61 -11.04
C LEU A 47 6.31 -1.93 -10.45
N TYR A 48 7.18 -1.84 -9.45
CA TYR A 48 7.55 -2.98 -8.62
C TYR A 48 6.79 -2.96 -7.31
N VAL A 49 6.05 -4.02 -7.01
CA VAL A 49 5.09 -4.06 -5.91
C VAL A 49 5.15 -5.39 -5.16
N SER A 50 4.54 -5.42 -3.99
CA SER A 50 4.08 -6.65 -3.33
C SER A 50 2.59 -6.53 -3.08
N TYR A 51 1.79 -7.57 -3.39
CA TYR A 51 0.38 -7.61 -3.01
C TYR A 51 0.19 -7.51 -1.49
N ALA A 52 1.19 -7.90 -0.70
CA ALA A 52 1.09 -7.85 0.75
C ALA A 52 1.18 -6.43 1.32
N CYS A 53 1.93 -5.54 0.68
CA CYS A 53 2.26 -4.22 1.19
C CYS A 53 1.11 -3.23 0.94
N PRO A 54 0.50 -2.61 2.00
CA PRO A 54 -0.60 -1.67 1.80
C PRO A 54 -0.19 -0.42 1.02
N TRP A 55 1.05 0.03 1.17
CA TRP A 55 1.60 1.19 0.44
C TRP A 55 1.67 0.90 -1.06
N ALA A 56 2.15 -0.28 -1.45
CA ALA A 56 2.21 -0.70 -2.85
C ALA A 56 0.80 -0.97 -3.41
N HIS A 57 -0.10 -1.54 -2.58
CA HIS A 57 -1.47 -1.81 -2.98
C HIS A 57 -2.24 -0.54 -3.39
N ARG A 58 -1.93 0.63 -2.81
CA ARG A 58 -2.50 1.92 -3.26
C ARG A 58 -2.22 2.19 -4.74
N THR A 59 -0.98 1.94 -5.18
CA THR A 59 -0.57 2.15 -6.57
C THR A 59 -1.27 1.19 -7.53
N LEU A 60 -1.48 -0.07 -7.10
CA LEU A 60 -2.23 -1.06 -7.89
C LEU A 60 -3.69 -0.65 -8.07
N ILE A 61 -4.33 -0.18 -6.99
CA ILE A 61 -5.72 0.28 -7.03
C ILE A 61 -5.85 1.47 -7.99
N VAL A 62 -5.02 2.50 -7.86
CA VAL A 62 -5.09 3.67 -8.74
C VAL A 62 -4.75 3.30 -10.18
N ARG A 63 -3.75 2.45 -10.41
CA ARG A 63 -3.43 1.90 -11.75
C ARG A 63 -4.65 1.23 -12.39
N LYS A 64 -5.40 0.44 -11.61
CA LYS A 64 -6.61 -0.26 -12.08
C LYS A 64 -7.74 0.72 -12.38
N LEU A 65 -8.05 1.61 -11.44
CA LEU A 65 -9.15 2.56 -11.55
C LEU A 65 -8.92 3.63 -12.63
N LYS A 66 -7.67 3.96 -12.96
CA LYS A 66 -7.30 4.86 -14.06
C LYS A 66 -7.09 4.16 -15.40
N GLY A 67 -7.28 2.84 -15.50
CA GLY A 67 -7.11 2.12 -16.76
C GLY A 67 -5.66 2.11 -17.28
N LEU A 68 -4.67 2.16 -16.39
CA LEU A 68 -3.25 2.29 -16.74
C LEU A 68 -2.57 0.94 -17.03
N GLU A 69 -3.34 -0.14 -17.17
CA GLU A 69 -2.80 -1.49 -17.17
C GLU A 69 -1.96 -1.81 -18.41
N SER A 70 -2.36 -1.27 -19.56
CA SER A 70 -1.64 -1.37 -20.83
C SER A 70 -0.50 -0.35 -20.97
N ILE A 71 -0.37 0.59 -20.03
CA ILE A 71 0.54 1.74 -20.11
C ILE A 71 1.73 1.57 -19.17
N ILE A 72 1.46 1.05 -17.95
CA ILE A 72 2.46 0.88 -16.90
C ILE A 72 2.51 -0.61 -16.53
N GLY A 73 3.65 -1.24 -16.81
CA GLY A 73 3.89 -2.63 -16.45
C GLY A 73 4.01 -2.82 -14.94
N VAL A 74 3.82 -4.05 -14.47
CA VAL A 74 3.93 -4.41 -13.05
C VAL A 74 4.76 -5.68 -12.91
N SER A 75 5.67 -5.68 -11.95
CA SER A 75 6.29 -6.91 -11.43
C SER A 75 5.97 -7.06 -9.95
N VAL A 76 5.63 -8.28 -9.55
CA VAL A 76 5.18 -8.60 -8.19
C VAL A 76 6.22 -9.45 -7.50
N VAL A 77 6.78 -8.96 -6.40
CA VAL A 77 7.75 -9.72 -5.59
C VAL A 77 7.08 -10.83 -4.79
N HIS A 78 7.87 -11.81 -4.37
CA HIS A 78 7.48 -12.84 -3.42
C HIS A 78 6.88 -12.22 -2.15
N TYR A 79 5.85 -12.86 -1.59
CA TYR A 79 5.27 -12.46 -0.31
C TYR A 79 6.27 -12.49 0.88
N LEU A 80 7.31 -13.34 0.84
CA LEU A 80 8.23 -13.50 1.95
C LEU A 80 9.31 -12.40 1.89
N LEU A 81 9.41 -11.61 2.95
CA LEU A 81 10.49 -10.64 3.10
C LEU A 81 11.63 -11.28 3.89
N GLY A 82 12.61 -11.81 3.16
CA GLY A 82 13.77 -12.47 3.74
C GLY A 82 14.89 -11.51 4.16
N PRO A 83 16.04 -12.03 4.64
CA PRO A 83 17.19 -11.22 5.08
C PRO A 83 17.80 -10.35 3.96
N ASN A 84 17.59 -10.71 2.70
CA ASN A 84 18.04 -9.94 1.54
C ASN A 84 16.98 -8.92 1.03
N GLY A 85 15.82 -8.86 1.68
CA GLY A 85 14.70 -8.01 1.29
C GLY A 85 13.75 -8.72 0.34
N TRP A 86 13.03 -7.94 -0.46
CA TRP A 86 12.04 -8.43 -1.41
C TRP A 86 12.72 -9.13 -2.58
N GLU A 87 12.30 -10.37 -2.85
CA GLU A 87 12.82 -11.25 -3.90
C GLU A 87 11.80 -11.41 -5.04
N PHE A 88 12.28 -11.50 -6.27
CA PHE A 88 11.46 -11.90 -7.42
C PHE A 88 11.39 -13.42 -7.49
N ALA A 89 10.22 -13.95 -7.84
CA ALA A 89 9.97 -15.39 -7.86
C ALA A 89 9.09 -15.77 -9.06
N SER A 90 9.30 -16.98 -9.59
CA SER A 90 8.46 -17.51 -10.65
C SER A 90 7.00 -17.66 -10.18
N PRO A 91 5.99 -17.38 -11.02
CA PRO A 91 4.60 -17.68 -10.70
C PRO A 91 4.34 -19.17 -10.44
N ASP A 92 5.18 -20.07 -10.96
CA ASP A 92 5.09 -21.52 -10.70
C ASP A 92 5.46 -21.87 -9.25
N ASP A 93 6.47 -21.17 -8.70
CA ASP A 93 6.93 -21.37 -7.31
C ASP A 93 6.04 -20.61 -6.32
N VAL A 94 5.64 -19.40 -6.70
CA VAL A 94 4.85 -18.49 -5.87
C VAL A 94 3.73 -17.89 -6.71
N PRO A 95 2.53 -18.52 -6.72
CA PRO A 95 1.39 -18.03 -7.49
C PRO A 95 1.10 -16.55 -7.21
N GLY A 96 1.06 -15.74 -8.27
CA GLY A 96 0.84 -14.30 -8.22
C GLY A 96 2.11 -13.44 -8.04
N ALA A 97 3.29 -14.04 -7.82
CA ALA A 97 4.56 -13.35 -7.99
C ALA A 97 5.02 -13.40 -9.46
N THR A 98 6.00 -12.58 -9.82
CA THR A 98 6.61 -12.54 -11.13
C THR A 98 8.13 -12.48 -11.02
N LEU A 99 8.80 -12.92 -12.08
CA LEU A 99 10.20 -12.54 -12.31
C LEU A 99 10.28 -11.05 -12.68
N ASP A 100 11.48 -10.48 -12.63
CA ASP A 100 11.75 -9.13 -13.13
C ASP A 100 12.20 -9.19 -14.59
N ASP A 101 11.26 -9.10 -15.52
CA ASP A 101 11.55 -9.10 -16.96
C ASP A 101 12.11 -7.77 -17.48
N VAL A 102 12.22 -6.74 -16.63
CA VAL A 102 12.69 -5.41 -17.03
C VAL A 102 14.18 -5.23 -16.76
N ASN A 103 14.67 -5.64 -15.58
CA ASN A 103 16.09 -5.53 -15.24
C ASN A 103 16.77 -6.88 -14.98
N GLY A 104 16.03 -7.99 -14.92
CA GLY A 104 16.57 -9.30 -14.55
C GLY A 104 17.05 -9.34 -13.10
N ALA A 105 16.57 -8.44 -12.23
CA ALA A 105 17.00 -8.38 -10.84
C ALA A 105 16.48 -9.59 -10.06
N LYS A 106 17.29 -10.09 -9.12
CA LYS A 106 16.82 -11.12 -8.19
C LYS A 106 16.13 -10.52 -6.96
N TYR A 107 16.59 -9.35 -6.52
CA TYR A 107 16.05 -8.64 -5.37
C TYR A 107 15.79 -7.16 -5.67
N ILE A 108 14.78 -6.57 -5.03
CA ILE A 108 14.48 -5.12 -5.16
C ILE A 108 15.69 -4.25 -4.84
N ARG A 109 16.56 -4.66 -3.89
CA ARG A 109 17.76 -3.90 -3.54
C ARG A 109 18.70 -3.66 -4.73
N GLU A 110 18.72 -4.55 -5.70
CA GLU A 110 19.56 -4.41 -6.90
C GLU A 110 19.08 -3.22 -7.76
N LEU A 111 17.78 -2.96 -7.83
CA LEU A 111 17.22 -1.78 -8.48
C LEU A 111 17.63 -0.48 -7.77
N TYR A 112 17.62 -0.50 -6.44
CA TYR A 112 18.08 0.64 -5.64
C TYR A 112 19.57 0.94 -5.85
N PHE A 113 20.42 -0.09 -5.87
CA PHE A 113 21.84 0.09 -6.16
C PHE A 113 22.11 0.49 -7.62
N LYS A 114 21.26 0.06 -8.55
CA LYS A 114 21.32 0.49 -9.95
C LYS A 114 21.00 1.99 -10.09
N ALA A 115 19.99 2.47 -9.36
CA ALA A 115 19.62 3.90 -9.33
C ALA A 115 20.60 4.76 -8.52
N ASN A 116 21.15 4.22 -7.43
CA ASN A 116 22.14 4.89 -6.59
C ASN A 116 23.08 3.86 -5.94
N PRO A 117 24.34 3.72 -6.41
CA PRO A 117 25.29 2.75 -5.88
C PRO A 117 25.64 2.92 -4.39
N ASN A 118 25.43 4.13 -3.84
CA ASN A 118 25.70 4.47 -2.45
C ASN A 118 24.45 4.46 -1.57
N TYR A 119 23.34 3.87 -2.05
CA TYR A 119 22.09 3.82 -1.28
C TYR A 119 22.25 2.99 0.00
N SER A 120 21.91 3.59 1.14
CA SER A 120 22.15 3.00 2.47
C SER A 120 20.89 2.84 3.31
N ALA A 121 19.71 3.05 2.72
CA ALA A 121 18.43 3.04 3.41
C ALA A 121 17.62 1.76 3.09
N ARG A 122 16.38 1.66 3.54
CA ARG A 122 15.53 0.47 3.30
C ARG A 122 15.13 0.31 1.83
N PHE A 123 15.11 -0.93 1.35
CA PHE A 123 14.70 -1.30 -0.01
C PHE A 123 13.20 -1.61 -0.04
N THR A 124 12.38 -0.57 -0.19
CA THR A 124 10.91 -0.65 -0.04
C THR A 124 10.19 -0.95 -1.35
N VAL A 125 8.92 -1.35 -1.25
CA VAL A 125 7.93 -1.28 -2.33
C VAL A 125 6.80 -0.33 -1.90
N PRO A 126 6.16 0.42 -2.82
CA PRO A 126 6.31 0.37 -4.27
C PRO A 126 7.58 1.07 -4.78
N VAL A 127 8.00 0.73 -5.99
CA VAL A 127 9.01 1.46 -6.77
C VAL A 127 8.42 1.79 -8.13
N LEU A 128 8.35 3.07 -8.48
CA LEU A 128 8.08 3.54 -9.85
C LEU A 128 9.42 3.69 -10.58
N TRP A 129 9.63 2.84 -11.58
CA TRP A 129 10.87 2.71 -12.33
C TRP A 129 10.75 3.33 -13.72
N ASP A 130 11.78 4.06 -14.14
CA ASP A 130 11.93 4.53 -15.51
C ASP A 130 12.81 3.55 -16.31
N LYS A 131 12.21 2.87 -17.30
CA LYS A 131 12.93 1.92 -18.15
C LYS A 131 13.93 2.57 -19.09
N LYS A 132 13.76 3.86 -19.45
CA LYS A 132 14.68 4.56 -20.35
C LYS A 132 15.93 5.05 -19.64
N GLN A 133 15.77 5.67 -18.47
CA GLN A 133 16.90 6.18 -17.68
C GLN A 133 17.49 5.13 -16.74
N HIS A 134 16.87 3.95 -16.63
CA HIS A 134 17.27 2.87 -15.74
C HIS A 134 17.45 3.35 -14.29
N THR A 135 16.47 4.11 -13.80
CA THR A 135 16.49 4.68 -12.45
C THR A 135 15.12 4.63 -11.78
N ILE A 136 15.10 4.85 -10.47
CA ILE A 136 13.88 4.99 -9.69
C ILE A 136 13.41 6.44 -9.81
N VAL A 137 12.16 6.63 -10.24
CA VAL A 137 11.48 7.94 -10.21
C VAL A 137 11.06 8.24 -8.77
N SER A 138 10.27 7.35 -8.19
CA SER A 138 9.77 7.50 -6.82
C SER A 138 9.59 6.16 -6.12
N ASN A 139 9.82 6.15 -4.81
CA ASN A 139 9.42 5.07 -3.93
C ASN A 139 8.41 5.53 -2.85
N GLU A 140 7.78 6.68 -3.04
CA GLU A 140 6.78 7.24 -2.15
C GLU A 140 5.36 6.98 -2.66
N SER A 141 4.66 6.04 -2.04
CA SER A 141 3.33 5.61 -2.51
C SER A 141 2.30 6.75 -2.63
N SER A 142 2.37 7.75 -1.74
CA SER A 142 1.41 8.87 -1.73
C SER A 142 1.61 9.83 -2.90
N GLU A 143 2.84 9.97 -3.38
CA GLU A 143 3.15 10.79 -4.55
C GLU A 143 2.91 9.99 -5.83
N ILE A 144 3.29 8.71 -5.85
CA ILE A 144 3.07 7.84 -7.00
C ILE A 144 1.59 7.80 -7.36
N ILE A 145 0.68 7.63 -6.39
CA ILE A 145 -0.75 7.63 -6.71
C ILE A 145 -1.23 8.96 -7.30
N ARG A 146 -0.64 10.10 -6.94
CA ARG A 146 -0.97 11.40 -7.53
C ARG A 146 -0.47 11.49 -8.97
N MET A 147 0.74 11.01 -9.26
CA MET A 147 1.26 10.92 -10.63
C MET A 147 0.36 10.04 -11.51
N LEU A 148 -0.02 8.85 -11.02
CA LEU A 148 -0.90 7.94 -11.74
C LEU A 148 -2.30 8.52 -11.95
N ASN A 149 -2.76 9.38 -11.04
CA ASN A 149 -4.10 9.93 -11.08
C ASN A 149 -4.30 10.93 -12.24
N THR A 150 -3.29 11.71 -12.62
CA THR A 150 -3.44 12.82 -13.58
C THR A 150 -2.45 12.82 -14.73
N GLU A 151 -1.20 12.39 -14.54
CA GLU A 151 -0.13 12.69 -15.51
C GLU A 151 -0.25 11.86 -16.80
N PHE A 152 -0.97 10.74 -16.76
CA PHE A 152 -1.14 9.84 -17.90
C PHE A 152 -2.50 9.97 -18.59
N ASP A 153 -3.29 11.01 -18.28
CA ASP A 153 -4.68 11.13 -18.73
C ASP A 153 -4.85 11.13 -20.26
N GLU A 154 -3.86 11.65 -21.00
CA GLU A 154 -3.87 11.65 -22.47
C GLU A 154 -3.70 10.25 -23.08
N PHE A 155 -3.13 9.29 -22.32
CA PHE A 155 -2.80 7.95 -22.81
C PHE A 155 -3.89 6.91 -22.51
N VAL A 156 -4.82 7.19 -21.60
CA VAL A 156 -5.86 6.24 -21.20
C VAL A 156 -7.06 6.28 -22.16
N GLU A 157 -7.85 5.21 -22.15
CA GLU A 157 -9.10 5.13 -22.91
C GLU A 157 -10.08 6.25 -22.47
N PRO A 158 -10.94 6.74 -23.38
CA PRO A 158 -11.83 7.87 -23.10
C PRO A 158 -12.67 7.75 -21.82
N GLU A 159 -13.08 6.54 -21.46
CA GLU A 159 -13.87 6.26 -20.25
C GLU A 159 -13.11 6.45 -18.91
N TYR A 160 -11.78 6.57 -18.94
CA TYR A 160 -10.93 6.81 -17.77
C TYR A 160 -10.40 8.25 -17.69
N ARG A 161 -10.58 9.04 -18.76
CA ARG A 161 -10.09 10.42 -18.86
C ARG A 161 -10.83 11.35 -17.91
N GLY A 162 -10.12 12.32 -17.33
CA GLY A 162 -10.68 13.30 -16.41
C GLY A 162 -11.09 12.77 -15.03
N ILE A 163 -11.10 11.44 -14.83
CA ILE A 163 -11.34 10.83 -13.50
C ILE A 163 -10.19 11.23 -12.58
N THR A 164 -10.52 11.76 -11.40
CA THR A 164 -9.54 12.13 -10.38
C THR A 164 -10.02 11.75 -8.99
N PHE A 165 -9.11 11.17 -8.21
CA PHE A 165 -9.30 10.87 -6.78
C PHE A 165 -8.77 11.99 -5.87
N TYR A 166 -8.27 13.09 -6.43
CA TYR A 166 -7.76 14.25 -5.71
C TYR A 166 -8.24 15.57 -6.37
N PRO A 167 -9.57 15.78 -6.44
CA PRO A 167 -10.15 16.93 -7.10
C PRO A 167 -9.87 18.22 -6.32
N GLU A 168 -9.74 19.33 -7.03
CA GLU A 168 -9.27 20.62 -6.49
C GLU A 168 -10.09 21.09 -5.28
N GLU A 169 -11.42 20.99 -5.37
CA GLU A 169 -12.36 21.44 -4.35
C GLU A 169 -12.33 20.62 -3.05
N LEU A 170 -11.69 19.43 -3.05
CA LEU A 170 -11.55 18.58 -1.86
C LEU A 170 -10.11 18.47 -1.35
N ARG A 171 -9.10 19.06 -2.02
CA ARG A 171 -7.68 18.82 -1.69
C ARG A 171 -7.33 19.10 -0.23
N GLU A 172 -7.74 20.24 0.30
CA GLU A 172 -7.46 20.61 1.70
C GLU A 172 -8.05 19.58 2.69
N LYS A 173 -9.30 19.15 2.45
CA LYS A 173 -9.97 18.13 3.28
C LYS A 173 -9.32 16.76 3.13
N ILE A 174 -8.89 16.41 1.92
CA ILE A 174 -8.17 15.16 1.64
C ILE A 174 -6.82 15.17 2.36
N ASP A 175 -6.08 16.27 2.34
CA ASP A 175 -4.78 16.38 2.98
C ASP A 175 -4.90 16.35 4.51
N GLU A 176 -5.89 17.04 5.07
CA GLU A 176 -6.20 16.99 6.50
C GLU A 176 -6.52 15.55 6.94
N ILE A 177 -7.46 14.88 6.25
CA ILE A 177 -7.91 13.55 6.65
C ILE A 177 -6.80 12.51 6.46
N ASN A 178 -6.01 12.63 5.39
CA ASN A 178 -4.87 11.75 5.14
C ASN A 178 -3.79 11.89 6.20
N GLY A 179 -3.60 13.07 6.78
CA GLY A 179 -2.61 13.32 7.81
C GLY A 179 -2.83 12.45 9.04
N TRP A 180 -4.02 12.55 9.64
CA TRP A 180 -4.33 11.76 10.84
C TRP A 180 -4.57 10.28 10.51
N ILE A 181 -5.24 9.94 9.40
CA ILE A 181 -5.40 8.52 9.01
C ILE A 181 -4.05 7.85 8.81
N TYR A 182 -3.08 8.54 8.20
CA TYR A 182 -1.72 8.01 8.08
C TYR A 182 -1.10 7.78 9.46
N ASP A 183 -1.11 8.80 10.31
CA ASP A 183 -0.37 8.75 11.58
C ASP A 183 -0.94 7.74 12.57
N THR A 184 -2.27 7.71 12.72
CA THR A 184 -2.96 6.97 13.77
C THR A 184 -3.59 5.66 13.31
N VAL A 185 -3.77 5.44 12.00
CA VAL A 185 -4.37 4.21 11.45
C VAL A 185 -3.38 3.45 10.57
N ASN A 186 -3.00 4.00 9.40
CA ASN A 186 -2.17 3.28 8.43
C ASN A 186 -0.80 2.94 9.01
N ASN A 187 -0.16 3.90 9.69
CA ASN A 187 1.08 3.70 10.41
C ASN A 187 0.83 3.28 11.86
N GLY A 188 -0.31 3.67 12.45
CA GLY A 188 -0.68 3.34 13.83
C GLY A 188 -0.68 1.83 14.13
N VAL A 189 -1.22 1.00 13.22
CA VAL A 189 -1.18 -0.47 13.38
C VAL A 189 0.25 -1.02 13.40
N TYR A 190 1.18 -0.42 12.65
CA TYR A 190 2.59 -0.79 12.68
C TYR A 190 3.27 -0.31 13.95
N LYS A 191 2.95 0.90 14.41
CA LYS A 191 3.46 1.43 15.70
C LYS A 191 3.03 0.53 16.86
N ALA A 192 1.80 0.05 16.87
CA ALA A 192 1.32 -0.92 17.86
C ALA A 192 2.01 -2.29 17.70
N GLY A 193 2.00 -2.85 16.49
CA GLY A 193 2.50 -4.21 16.24
C GLY A 193 4.00 -4.39 16.41
N PHE A 194 4.79 -3.35 16.17
CA PHE A 194 6.25 -3.37 16.34
C PHE A 194 6.73 -2.73 17.65
N ALA A 195 5.82 -2.26 18.51
CA ALA A 195 6.20 -1.80 19.83
C ALA A 195 6.90 -2.91 20.62
N SER A 196 8.00 -2.56 21.29
CA SER A 196 8.71 -3.47 22.21
C SER A 196 8.56 -3.07 23.69
N ALA A 197 7.81 -1.99 23.96
CA ALA A 197 7.42 -1.53 25.29
C ALA A 197 5.90 -1.49 25.43
N GLN A 198 5.38 -1.85 26.61
CA GLN A 198 3.94 -1.93 26.88
C GLN A 198 3.25 -0.58 26.69
N ASP A 199 3.79 0.50 27.26
CA ASP A 199 3.19 1.85 27.15
C ASP A 199 3.15 2.34 25.69
N ALA A 200 4.18 2.02 24.90
CA ALA A 200 4.21 2.33 23.48
C ALA A 200 3.13 1.55 22.72
N TYR A 201 2.96 0.26 23.03
CA TYR A 201 1.87 -0.54 22.46
C TYR A 201 0.49 0.04 22.82
N GLU A 202 0.23 0.28 24.11
CA GLU A 202 -1.08 0.75 24.58
C GLU A 202 -1.45 2.10 23.99
N THR A 203 -0.51 3.05 23.95
CA THR A 203 -0.73 4.38 23.39
C THR A 203 -1.13 4.28 21.91
N ASN A 204 -0.37 3.52 21.12
CA ASN A 204 -0.63 3.39 19.69
C ASN A 204 -1.89 2.57 19.40
N CYS A 205 -2.12 1.48 20.13
CA CYS A 205 -3.31 0.66 19.98
C CYS A 205 -4.59 1.46 20.32
N ARG A 206 -4.61 2.20 21.43
CA ARG A 206 -5.75 3.08 21.76
C ARG A 206 -5.94 4.19 20.71
N GLY A 207 -4.85 4.76 20.18
CA GLY A 207 -4.90 5.74 19.10
C GLY A 207 -5.53 5.22 17.80
N VAL A 208 -5.23 3.96 17.43
CA VAL A 208 -5.87 3.27 16.30
C VAL A 208 -7.38 3.20 16.52
N PHE A 209 -7.82 2.69 17.67
CA PHE A 209 -9.25 2.50 17.92
C PHE A 209 -10.04 3.81 18.08
N ALA A 210 -9.46 4.83 18.71
CA ALA A 210 -10.07 6.17 18.74
C ALA A 210 -10.28 6.75 17.32
N SER A 211 -9.35 6.46 16.41
CA SER A 211 -9.45 6.88 15.01
C SER A 211 -10.45 6.04 14.23
N LEU A 212 -10.53 4.72 14.49
CA LEU A 212 -11.58 3.86 13.90
C LEU A 212 -12.98 4.28 14.36
N ASP A 213 -13.16 4.64 15.63
CA ASP A 213 -14.44 5.17 16.14
C ASP A 213 -14.82 6.49 15.44
N ARG A 214 -13.83 7.37 15.17
CA ARG A 214 -14.05 8.59 14.39
C ARG A 214 -14.44 8.28 12.94
N ILE A 215 -13.74 7.35 12.28
CA ILE A 215 -14.04 6.92 10.91
C ILE A 215 -15.44 6.32 10.81
N GLU A 216 -15.78 5.44 11.76
CA GLU A 216 -17.11 4.82 11.84
C GLU A 216 -18.21 5.88 11.94
N SER A 217 -18.01 6.91 12.76
CA SER A 217 -18.94 8.03 12.89
C SER A 217 -19.07 8.84 11.59
N ILE A 218 -17.96 9.06 10.87
CA ILE A 218 -17.99 9.73 9.55
C ILE A 218 -18.80 8.89 8.55
N LEU A 219 -18.55 7.58 8.48
CA LEU A 219 -19.18 6.68 7.51
C LEU A 219 -20.62 6.27 7.87
N ALA A 220 -21.09 6.61 9.07
CA ALA A 220 -22.50 6.51 9.45
C ALA A 220 -23.35 7.55 8.69
N GLU A 221 -22.79 8.74 8.47
CA GLU A 221 -23.48 9.86 7.82
C GLU A 221 -23.11 10.02 6.33
N ASN A 222 -22.07 9.31 5.87
CA ASN A 222 -21.49 9.50 4.53
C ASN A 222 -21.25 8.16 3.82
N GLU A 223 -21.28 8.20 2.49
CA GLU A 223 -20.96 7.05 1.65
C GLU A 223 -19.45 6.73 1.69
N PHE A 224 -18.64 7.77 1.55
CA PHE A 224 -17.18 7.79 1.59
C PHE A 224 -16.70 8.78 2.66
N LEU A 225 -15.40 8.83 2.90
CA LEU A 225 -14.83 9.65 3.97
C LEU A 225 -15.12 11.16 3.84
N LEU A 226 -15.36 11.66 2.63
CA LEU A 226 -15.63 13.07 2.34
C LEU A 226 -16.95 13.27 1.58
N GLY A 227 -18.00 12.52 1.97
CA GLY A 227 -19.34 12.66 1.42
C GLY A 227 -19.70 11.52 0.48
N SER A 228 -20.14 11.84 -0.74
CA SER A 228 -20.59 10.87 -1.75
C SER A 228 -19.55 10.55 -2.83
N ARG A 229 -18.37 11.18 -2.80
CA ARG A 229 -17.31 11.00 -3.80
C ARG A 229 -16.18 10.14 -3.26
N LEU A 230 -15.75 9.13 -4.03
CA LEU A 230 -14.57 8.35 -3.73
C LEU A 230 -13.29 9.17 -3.96
N THR A 231 -12.39 9.22 -2.97
CA THR A 231 -11.14 9.99 -3.04
C THR A 231 -9.91 9.15 -2.70
N GLU A 232 -8.71 9.71 -2.89
CA GLU A 232 -7.47 9.03 -2.49
C GLU A 232 -7.41 8.75 -0.99
N ALA A 233 -8.15 9.50 -0.16
CA ALA A 233 -8.27 9.22 1.27
C ALA A 233 -8.92 7.85 1.52
N ASP A 234 -9.99 7.54 0.79
CA ASP A 234 -10.66 6.24 0.87
C ASP A 234 -9.73 5.11 0.44
N LEU A 235 -9.04 5.29 -0.70
CA LEU A 235 -8.12 4.28 -1.24
C LEU A 235 -6.94 4.03 -0.27
N ARG A 236 -6.43 5.08 0.37
CA ARG A 236 -5.34 4.99 1.37
C ARG A 236 -5.80 4.26 2.62
N LEU A 237 -7.01 4.53 3.11
CA LEU A 237 -7.59 3.84 4.26
C LEU A 237 -7.93 2.38 3.94
N PHE A 238 -8.50 2.12 2.76
CA PHE A 238 -9.03 0.81 2.35
C PHE A 238 -7.95 -0.27 2.43
N THR A 239 -6.74 0.05 1.95
CA THR A 239 -5.60 -0.86 2.00
C THR A 239 -5.22 -1.27 3.43
N THR A 240 -5.54 -0.46 4.44
CA THR A 240 -5.33 -0.82 5.86
C THR A 240 -6.50 -1.64 6.39
N ILE A 241 -7.74 -1.21 6.18
CA ILE A 241 -8.92 -1.88 6.72
C ILE A 241 -9.08 -3.31 6.15
N LEU A 242 -8.82 -3.49 4.85
CA LEU A 242 -8.79 -4.80 4.19
C LEU A 242 -7.87 -5.81 4.91
N ARG A 243 -6.80 -5.33 5.55
CA ARG A 243 -5.80 -6.16 6.24
C ARG A 243 -6.05 -6.25 7.75
N PHE A 244 -7.05 -5.55 8.27
CA PHE A 244 -7.23 -5.40 9.72
C PHE A 244 -7.59 -6.72 10.38
N ASP A 245 -8.73 -7.31 10.09
CA ASP A 245 -9.17 -8.59 10.65
C ASP A 245 -8.23 -9.77 10.32
N PRO A 246 -7.78 -9.97 9.05
CA PRO A 246 -6.94 -11.13 8.71
C PRO A 246 -5.49 -11.03 9.22
N VAL A 247 -5.01 -9.83 9.57
CA VAL A 247 -3.63 -9.62 10.00
C VAL A 247 -3.54 -8.76 11.24
N TYR A 248 -3.86 -7.47 11.17
CA TYR A 248 -3.49 -6.50 12.22
C TYR A 248 -4.15 -6.80 13.57
N HIS A 249 -5.38 -7.31 13.56
CA HIS A 249 -6.11 -7.71 14.75
C HIS A 249 -5.32 -8.73 15.57
N GLY A 250 -4.87 -9.82 14.93
CA GLY A 250 -4.09 -10.87 15.61
C GLY A 250 -2.59 -10.53 15.68
N HIS A 251 -1.96 -10.39 14.51
CA HIS A 251 -0.50 -10.27 14.37
C HIS A 251 0.07 -9.03 15.06
N PHE A 252 -0.59 -7.89 14.90
CA PHE A 252 -0.18 -6.62 15.53
C PHE A 252 -0.90 -6.34 16.85
N LYS A 253 -1.70 -7.28 17.34
CA LYS A 253 -2.48 -7.17 18.60
C LYS A 253 -3.41 -5.97 18.60
N CYS A 254 -3.83 -5.44 17.45
CA CYS A 254 -4.86 -4.40 17.39
C CYS A 254 -6.25 -5.02 17.63
N ASN A 255 -6.50 -5.51 18.85
CA ASN A 255 -7.57 -6.46 19.14
C ASN A 255 -8.62 -5.98 20.16
N ILE A 256 -8.83 -4.66 20.29
CA ILE A 256 -9.95 -4.13 21.09
C ILE A 256 -11.30 -4.54 20.47
N LYS A 257 -11.41 -4.45 19.13
CA LYS A 257 -12.55 -4.91 18.32
C LYS A 257 -12.07 -5.37 16.94
N GLN A 258 -12.82 -6.26 16.30
CA GLN A 258 -12.67 -6.56 14.87
C GLN A 258 -13.51 -5.58 14.04
N ILE A 259 -13.11 -5.34 12.79
CA ILE A 259 -13.92 -4.58 11.82
C ILE A 259 -15.25 -5.30 11.58
N SER A 260 -15.20 -6.61 11.38
CA SER A 260 -16.36 -7.44 11.04
C SER A 260 -17.49 -7.42 12.09
N THR A 261 -17.18 -7.18 13.37
CA THR A 261 -18.15 -7.24 14.46
C THR A 261 -18.33 -5.91 15.20
N GLY A 262 -17.34 -5.01 15.13
CA GLY A 262 -17.34 -3.76 15.89
C GLY A 262 -17.63 -2.49 15.07
N TYR A 263 -17.54 -2.56 13.74
CA TYR A 263 -17.56 -1.39 12.86
C TYR A 263 -18.43 -1.62 11.61
N PRO A 264 -19.76 -1.62 11.74
CA PRO A 264 -20.68 -1.93 10.65
C PRO A 264 -20.56 -0.96 9.45
N ASN A 265 -20.34 0.34 9.68
CA ASN A 265 -20.22 1.32 8.59
C ASN A 265 -18.88 1.20 7.86
N ILE A 266 -17.78 1.00 8.58
CA ILE A 266 -16.48 0.67 7.97
C ILE A 266 -16.58 -0.63 7.17
N LEU A 267 -17.27 -1.67 7.69
CA LEU A 267 -17.43 -2.92 6.97
C LEU A 267 -18.27 -2.74 5.68
N ARG A 268 -19.37 -1.97 5.74
CA ARG A 268 -20.16 -1.57 4.56
C ARG A 268 -19.27 -0.89 3.52
N TRP A 269 -18.57 0.17 3.94
CA TRP A 269 -17.68 0.95 3.08
C TRP A 269 -16.54 0.12 2.48
N THR A 270 -15.96 -0.82 3.24
CA THR A 270 -14.90 -1.71 2.76
C THR A 270 -15.42 -2.65 1.67
N ARG A 271 -16.63 -3.21 1.85
CA ARG A 271 -17.31 -4.02 0.84
C ARG A 271 -17.62 -3.22 -0.42
N GLU A 272 -18.12 -2.00 -0.25
CA GLU A 272 -18.44 -1.09 -1.34
C GLU A 272 -17.22 -0.80 -2.23
N ILE A 273 -16.06 -0.49 -1.64
CA ILE A 273 -14.81 -0.29 -2.40
C ILE A 273 -14.31 -1.61 -3.01
N TYR A 274 -14.33 -2.71 -2.26
CA TYR A 274 -13.85 -4.01 -2.74
C TYR A 274 -14.64 -4.52 -3.96
N GLN A 275 -15.94 -4.19 -4.02
CA GLN A 275 -16.86 -4.59 -5.09
C GLN A 275 -16.83 -3.64 -6.30
N LEU A 276 -16.06 -2.54 -6.27
CA LEU A 276 -15.83 -1.73 -7.46
C LEU A 276 -15.12 -2.55 -8.56
N PRO A 277 -15.45 -2.35 -9.85
CA PRO A 277 -14.84 -3.09 -10.94
C PRO A 277 -13.30 -3.05 -10.89
N GLY A 278 -12.68 -4.24 -10.91
CA GLY A 278 -11.23 -4.41 -10.90
C GLY A 278 -10.55 -4.37 -9.53
N ILE A 279 -11.18 -3.86 -8.45
CA ILE A 279 -10.51 -3.76 -7.14
C ILE A 279 -10.21 -5.12 -6.53
N LYS A 280 -11.13 -6.08 -6.64
CA LYS A 280 -10.90 -7.45 -6.16
C LYS A 280 -9.64 -8.09 -6.76
N GLU A 281 -9.32 -7.78 -8.02
CA GLU A 281 -8.14 -8.31 -8.71
C GLU A 281 -6.81 -7.78 -8.14
N THR A 282 -6.84 -6.64 -7.43
CA THR A 282 -5.64 -6.11 -6.76
C THR A 282 -5.40 -6.74 -5.38
N VAL A 283 -6.31 -7.60 -4.91
CA VAL A 283 -6.25 -8.25 -3.60
C VAL A 283 -5.79 -9.70 -3.72
N ASN A 284 -4.62 -9.99 -3.14
CA ASN A 284 -4.16 -11.36 -2.94
C ASN A 284 -4.01 -11.64 -1.42
N MET A 285 -5.05 -12.25 -0.83
CA MET A 285 -5.10 -12.49 0.62
C MET A 285 -4.04 -13.51 1.08
N GLU A 286 -3.65 -14.45 0.22
CA GLU A 286 -2.56 -15.38 0.51
C GLU A 286 -1.23 -14.63 0.66
N HIS A 287 -0.89 -13.77 -0.31
CA HIS A 287 0.31 -12.93 -0.23
C HIS A 287 0.30 -12.04 1.00
N ILE A 288 -0.85 -11.39 1.27
CA ILE A 288 -1.04 -10.57 2.47
C ILE A 288 -0.71 -11.39 3.72
N LYS A 289 -1.41 -12.48 3.98
CA LYS A 289 -1.25 -13.22 5.24
C LYS A 289 0.13 -13.87 5.35
N LYS A 290 0.59 -14.56 4.31
CA LYS A 290 1.91 -15.21 4.33
C LYS A 290 3.02 -14.20 4.55
N HIS A 291 2.95 -13.01 3.95
CA HIS A 291 3.94 -11.97 4.22
C HIS A 291 4.02 -11.61 5.71
N TYR A 292 2.91 -11.21 6.33
CA TYR A 292 2.97 -10.72 7.70
C TYR A 292 3.34 -11.81 8.69
N TYR A 293 2.72 -12.99 8.58
CA TYR A 293 2.90 -14.07 9.54
C TYR A 293 4.23 -14.80 9.35
N MET A 294 4.77 -14.89 8.14
CA MET A 294 6.04 -15.59 7.90
C MET A 294 7.26 -14.66 7.93
N SER A 295 7.14 -13.38 7.54
CA SER A 295 8.31 -12.50 7.47
C SER A 295 8.68 -11.86 8.80
N HIS A 296 7.71 -11.65 9.69
CA HIS A 296 7.93 -11.00 10.98
C HIS A 296 8.22 -12.04 12.08
N THR A 297 9.31 -12.77 11.95
CA THR A 297 9.71 -13.84 12.89
C THR A 297 9.93 -13.33 14.32
N GLN A 298 10.22 -12.04 14.51
CA GLN A 298 10.30 -11.41 15.83
C GLN A 298 8.95 -11.29 16.55
N ILE A 299 7.83 -11.33 15.80
CA ILE A 299 6.46 -11.34 16.35
C ILE A 299 5.91 -12.76 16.36
N ASN A 300 6.15 -13.51 15.28
CA ASN A 300 5.65 -14.87 15.07
C ASN A 300 6.81 -15.82 14.72
N PRO A 301 7.58 -16.32 15.71
CA PRO A 301 8.79 -17.10 15.46
C PRO A 301 8.55 -18.40 14.69
N LEU A 302 7.37 -19.01 14.85
CA LEU A 302 7.03 -20.28 14.20
C LEU A 302 6.50 -20.10 12.76
N GLN A 303 6.32 -18.86 12.31
CA GLN A 303 5.84 -18.52 10.96
C GLN A 303 4.48 -19.14 10.59
N ILE A 304 3.71 -19.58 11.58
CA ILE A 304 2.39 -20.18 11.38
C ILE A 304 1.41 -19.10 10.91
N VAL A 305 0.67 -19.40 9.84
CA VAL A 305 -0.32 -18.51 9.25
C VAL A 305 -1.72 -18.92 9.72
N PRO A 306 -2.49 -18.04 10.41
CA PRO A 306 -3.87 -18.34 10.80
C PRO A 306 -4.78 -18.63 9.61
N VAL A 307 -5.83 -19.42 9.83
CA VAL A 307 -6.74 -19.86 8.74
C VAL A 307 -7.71 -18.78 8.26
N SER A 308 -8.21 -17.91 9.15
CA SER A 308 -9.24 -16.91 8.80
C SER A 308 -8.73 -15.85 7.81
N ASN A 309 -9.55 -15.50 6.81
CA ASN A 309 -9.28 -14.44 5.84
C ASN A 309 -10.02 -13.12 6.15
N GLY A 310 -10.64 -13.02 7.34
CA GLY A 310 -11.50 -11.89 7.69
C GLY A 310 -12.94 -12.07 7.18
N PRO A 311 -13.76 -11.00 7.19
CA PRO A 311 -15.14 -11.07 6.71
C PRO A 311 -15.20 -11.34 5.21
N ASP A 312 -16.30 -11.96 4.77
CA ASP A 312 -16.63 -12.03 3.34
C ASP A 312 -16.91 -10.60 2.82
N LEU A 313 -16.07 -10.14 1.90
CA LEU A 313 -16.19 -8.83 1.26
C LEU A 313 -17.00 -8.86 -0.04
N ASP A 314 -17.27 -10.05 -0.59
CA ASP A 314 -18.16 -10.23 -1.74
C ASP A 314 -19.64 -10.16 -1.34
N LYS A 315 -19.96 -10.32 -0.04
CA LYS A 315 -21.34 -10.36 0.47
C LYS A 315 -21.56 -9.56 1.75
N PRO A 316 -22.73 -8.92 1.92
CA PRO A 316 -23.76 -8.74 0.90
C PRO A 316 -23.28 -7.80 -0.21
N ILE A 317 -24.00 -7.79 -1.33
CA ILE A 317 -23.82 -6.76 -2.35
C ILE A 317 -24.33 -5.45 -1.75
N VAL A 318 -23.46 -4.44 -1.61
CA VAL A 318 -23.80 -3.17 -0.96
C VAL A 318 -24.47 -2.21 -1.95
N LYS A 319 -23.94 -2.12 -3.18
CA LYS A 319 -24.52 -1.35 -4.30
C LYS A 319 -24.18 -2.01 -5.65
N PRO A 320 -25.00 -1.82 -6.71
CA PRO A 320 -24.62 -2.21 -8.06
C PRO A 320 -23.33 -1.49 -8.48
N ALA A 321 -22.40 -2.21 -9.11
CA ALA A 321 -21.09 -1.71 -9.51
C ALA A 321 -21.17 -0.54 -10.53
N SER A 322 -21.31 0.69 -10.03
CA SER A 322 -21.15 1.94 -10.78
C SER A 322 -19.87 2.64 -10.32
N ARG A 323 -19.31 3.55 -11.14
CA ARG A 323 -18.08 4.30 -10.84
C ARG A 323 -18.44 5.57 -10.04
N PRO A 324 -18.11 5.70 -8.74
CA PRO A 324 -18.53 6.81 -7.88
C PRO A 324 -17.56 8.02 -7.88
N TYR A 325 -16.91 8.32 -9.01
CA TYR A 325 -15.78 9.27 -9.10
C TYR A 325 -15.80 10.20 -10.30
#